data_AF-A0A0V0GS40-F1
#
_entry.id   AF-A0A0V0GS40-F1
#
_cell.length_a   1.000
_cell.length_b   1.000
_cell.length_c   1.000
_cell.angle_alpha   90.00
_cell.angle_beta   90.00
_cell.angle_gamma   90.00
#
_symmetry.space_group_name_H-M   'P 1'
#
loop_
_entity.id
_entity.type
_entity.pdbx_description
1 polymer ?
#
loop_
_entity_poly.entity_id
_entity_poly.type
_entity_poly.pdbx_seq_one_letter_code
_entity_poly.pdbx_strand_id
1 'polypeptide(L)'
;MSTLDVARAELALAVLYLNKAEARDKICRAIQYGAKFLSDGQPGTAQNVDKSTSLARKLFRLFKFINDLHALISPNAPGTPLPL
;
A
#
# COMPACT_ATOMS: atom_id res chain seq x y z
N MET A 1 -23.41 -15.22 4.96
CA MET A 1 -22.01 -14.92 5.35
C MET A 1 -22.00 -14.50 6.80
N SER A 2 -21.13 -15.09 7.61
CA SER A 2 -20.90 -14.61 8.97
C SER A 2 -20.27 -13.21 8.91
N THR A 3 -20.39 -12.42 9.98
CA THR A 3 -19.74 -11.10 10.09
C THR A 3 -18.22 -11.18 9.88
N LEU A 4 -17.61 -12.31 10.27
CA LEU A 4 -16.20 -12.60 10.06
C LEU A 4 -15.84 -12.74 8.57
N ASP A 5 -16.69 -13.39 7.78
CA ASP A 5 -16.47 -13.57 6.34
C ASP A 5 -16.49 -12.23 5.59
N VAL A 6 -17.36 -11.31 6.00
CA VAL A 6 -17.43 -9.95 5.46
C VAL A 6 -16.14 -9.17 5.79
N ALA A 7 -15.71 -9.22 7.05
CA ALA A 7 -14.47 -8.56 7.47
C ALA A 7 -13.23 -9.10 6.74
N ARG A 8 -13.17 -10.42 6.49
CA ARG A 8 -12.11 -11.03 5.67
C ARG A 8 -12.13 -10.57 4.22
N ALA A 9 -13.31 -10.44 3.62
CA ALA A 9 -13.45 -9.95 2.25
C ALA A 9 -13.00 -8.48 2.12
N GLU A 10 -13.38 -7.63 3.07
CA GLU A 10 -12.94 -6.23 3.12
C GLU A 10 -11.44 -6.10 3.33
N LEU A 11 -10.87 -6.92 4.23
CA LEU A 11 -9.43 -6.98 4.46
C LEU A 11 -8.69 -7.47 3.20
N ALA A 12 -9.21 -8.48 2.51
CA ALA A 12 -8.65 -8.96 1.26
C ALA A 12 -8.64 -7.88 0.17
N LEU A 13 -9.69 -7.05 0.11
CA LEU A 13 -9.74 -5.89 -0.78
C LEU A 13 -8.67 -4.85 -0.43
N ALA A 14 -8.55 -4.50 0.86
CA ALA A 14 -7.53 -3.55 1.32
C ALA A 14 -6.12 -4.05 1.04
N VAL A 15 -5.87 -5.34 1.30
CA VAL A 15 -4.63 -6.03 0.96
C VAL A 15 -4.36 -6.00 -0.52
N LEU A 16 -5.33 -6.32 -1.39
CA LEU A 16 -5.16 -6.27 -2.85
C LEU A 16 -4.70 -4.89 -3.31
N TYR A 17 -5.36 -3.83 -2.83
CA TYR A 17 -5.03 -2.46 -3.22
C TYR A 17 -3.72 -1.95 -2.63
N LEU A 18 -3.36 -2.36 -1.41
CA LEU A 18 -2.20 -1.84 -0.68
C LEU A 18 -1.04 -2.83 -0.61
N ASN A 19 -1.13 -3.93 -1.38
CA ASN A 19 -0.10 -4.96 -1.43
C ASN A 19 1.24 -4.35 -1.85
N LYS A 20 2.31 -4.79 -1.19
CA LYS A 20 3.68 -4.32 -1.40
C LYS A 20 3.79 -2.80 -1.23
N ALA A 21 3.07 -2.23 -0.26
CA ALA A 21 3.12 -0.81 0.08
C ALA A 21 4.57 -0.28 0.22
N GLU A 22 5.49 -1.07 0.78
CA GLU A 22 6.91 -0.69 0.88
C GLU A 22 7.57 -0.52 -0.49
N ALA A 23 7.32 -1.44 -1.44
CA ALA A 23 7.83 -1.32 -2.79
C ALA A 23 7.26 -0.09 -3.50
N ARG A 24 5.97 0.20 -3.27
CA ARG A 24 5.32 1.41 -3.82
C ARG A 24 5.88 2.70 -3.23
N ASP A 25 6.20 2.75 -1.93
CA ASP A 25 6.91 3.90 -1.34
C ASP A 25 8.28 4.13 -2.02
N LYS A 26 9.04 3.06 -2.26
CA LYS A 26 10.34 3.12 -2.93
C LYS A 26 10.22 3.61 -4.38
N ILE A 27 9.22 3.15 -5.12
CA ILE A 27 8.94 3.62 -6.48
C ILE A 27 8.58 5.11 -6.46
N CYS A 28 7.67 5.54 -5.59
CA CYS A 28 7.34 6.96 -5.47
C CYS A 28 8.56 7.81 -5.08
N ARG A 29 9.48 7.29 -4.25
CA ARG A 29 10.76 7.97 -3.96
C ARG A 29 11.60 8.15 -5.22
N ALA A 30 11.72 7.13 -6.05
CA ALA A 30 12.46 7.22 -7.30
C ALA A 30 11.83 8.25 -8.26
N ILE A 31 10.49 8.25 -8.37
CA ILE A 31 9.77 9.24 -9.20
C ILE A 31 10.01 10.66 -8.68
N GLN A 32 9.99 10.90 -7.37
CA GLN A 32 10.31 12.21 -6.79
C GLN A 32 11.71 12.68 -7.16
N TYR A 33 12.70 11.80 -7.03
CA TYR A 33 14.07 12.16 -7.40
C TYR A 33 14.18 12.46 -8.89
N GLY A 34 13.57 11.64 -9.76
CA GLY A 34 13.55 11.89 -11.20
C GLY A 34 12.83 13.19 -11.57
N ALA A 35 11.71 13.47 -10.91
CA ALA A 35 10.93 14.69 -11.12
C ALA A 35 11.71 15.95 -10.69
N LYS A 36 12.39 15.90 -9.54
CA LYS A 36 13.25 17.00 -9.08
C LYS A 36 14.41 17.25 -10.03
N PHE A 37 15.09 16.17 -10.46
CA PHE A 37 16.18 16.25 -11.42
C PHE A 37 15.75 16.87 -12.75
N LEU A 38 14.60 16.44 -13.28
CA LEU A 38 14.07 16.97 -14.54
C LEU A 38 13.60 18.43 -14.41
N SER A 39 13.07 18.82 -13.25
CA SER A 39 12.56 20.17 -13.03
C SER A 39 13.63 21.24 -12.81
N ASP A 40 14.85 20.85 -12.42
CA ASP A 40 15.92 21.76 -11.95
C ASP A 40 15.42 22.81 -10.94
N GLY A 41 14.48 22.42 -10.08
CA GLY A 41 13.84 23.30 -9.09
C GLY A 41 12.82 24.30 -9.66
N GLN A 42 12.58 24.29 -10.97
CA GLN A 42 11.61 25.16 -11.63
C GLN A 42 10.16 24.67 -11.44
N PRO A 43 9.19 25.57 -11.27
CA PRO A 43 7.79 25.22 -11.23
C PRO A 43 7.31 24.68 -12.58
N GLY A 44 6.53 23.59 -12.56
CA GLY A 44 6.03 22.95 -13.78
C GLY A 44 5.43 21.57 -13.52
N THR A 45 5.18 20.82 -14.60
CA THR A 45 4.60 19.48 -14.54
C THR A 45 5.40 18.54 -13.66
N ALA A 46 6.73 18.57 -13.77
CA ALA A 46 7.62 17.74 -12.95
C ALA A 46 7.50 18.07 -11.45
N GLN A 47 7.38 19.36 -11.08
CA GLN A 47 7.14 19.75 -9.68
C GLN A 47 5.79 19.23 -9.15
N ASN A 48 4.75 19.22 -9.99
CA ASN A 48 3.43 18.68 -9.61
C ASN A 48 3.48 17.15 -9.42
N VAL A 49 4.31 16.45 -10.19
CA VAL A 49 4.58 15.02 -10.01
C VAL A 49 5.32 14.77 -8.68
N ASP A 50 6.32 15.59 -8.32
CA ASP A 50 6.99 15.49 -7.01
C ASP A 50 6.01 15.67 -5.85
N LYS A 51 5.15 16.70 -5.91
CA LYS A 51 4.14 16.98 -4.89
C LYS A 51 3.12 15.85 -4.74
N SER A 52 2.55 15.38 -5.85
CA SER A 52 1.52 14.33 -5.84
C SER A 52 2.09 12.99 -5.38
N THR A 53 3.29 12.62 -5.83
CA THR A 53 3.96 11.40 -5.36
C THR A 53 4.38 11.51 -3.90
N SER A 54 4.74 12.70 -3.39
CA SER A 54 5.03 12.93 -1.96
C SER A 54 3.82 12.69 -1.08
N LEU A 55 2.63 13.12 -1.53
CA LEU A 55 1.38 12.82 -0.86
C LEU A 55 1.09 11.31 -0.86
N ALA A 56 1.22 10.64 -2.02
CA ALA A 56 0.97 9.20 -2.15
C ALA A 56 1.84 8.34 -1.21
N ARG A 57 3.10 8.74 -0.98
CA ARG A 57 4.00 8.05 -0.04
C ARG A 57 3.49 8.02 1.40
N LYS A 58 2.75 9.05 1.82
CA LYS A 58 2.18 9.08 3.18
C LYS A 58 1.21 7.91 3.39
N LEU A 59 0.39 7.61 2.38
CA LEU A 59 -0.54 6.47 2.42
C LEU A 59 0.23 5.15 2.51
N PHE A 60 1.24 4.94 1.66
CA PHE A 60 2.02 3.69 1.68
C PHE A 60 2.80 3.47 2.97
N ARG A 61 3.31 4.53 3.59
CA ARG A 61 3.96 4.42 4.91
C ARG A 61 2.98 4.10 6.01
N LEU A 62 1.81 4.74 6.02
CA LEU A 62 0.77 4.49 7.02
C LEU A 62 0.26 3.05 6.92
N PHE A 63 0.03 2.57 5.70
CA PHE A 63 -0.57 1.25 5.45
C PHE A 63 0.44 0.12 5.27
N LYS A 64 1.72 0.29 5.65
CA LYS A 64 2.71 -0.79 5.50
C LYS A 64 2.30 -2.07 6.24
N PHE A 65 1.60 -1.91 7.37
CA PHE A 65 1.15 -3.00 8.26
C PHE A 65 0.12 -3.91 7.60
N ILE A 66 -0.57 -3.47 6.53
CA ILE A 66 -1.54 -4.30 5.83
C ILE A 66 -0.89 -5.55 5.23
N ASN A 67 0.39 -5.49 4.88
CA ASN A 67 1.12 -6.68 4.43
C ASN A 67 1.27 -7.71 5.55
N ASP A 68 1.28 -7.30 6.82
CA ASP A 68 1.34 -8.21 7.97
C ASP A 68 -0.02 -8.90 8.20
N LEU A 69 -1.11 -8.28 7.75
CA LEU A 69 -2.46 -8.82 7.83
C LEU A 69 -2.78 -9.83 6.72
N HIS A 70 -1.86 -10.08 5.77
CA HIS A 70 -2.03 -11.11 4.73
C HIS A 70 -2.33 -12.50 5.30
N ALA A 71 -1.79 -12.82 6.48
CA ALA A 71 -2.01 -14.10 7.13
C ALA A 71 -3.49 -14.31 7.52
N LEU A 72 -4.22 -13.22 7.81
CA LEU A 72 -5.62 -13.26 8.26
C LEU A 72 -6.63 -13.44 7.13
N ILE A 73 -6.21 -13.24 5.87
CA ILE A 73 -7.05 -13.49 4.70
C ILE A 73 -6.84 -14.89 4.11
N SER A 74 -5.83 -15.62 4.58
CA SER A 74 -5.56 -16.98 4.12
C SER A 74 -6.59 -17.94 4.72
N PRO A 75 -7.10 -18.93 3.96
CA PRO A 75 -8.01 -19.93 4.52
C PRO A 75 -7.31 -20.70 5.64
N ASN A 76 -8.05 -20.99 6.72
CA ASN A 76 -7.53 -21.74 7.87
C ASN A 76 -7.04 -23.12 7.40
N ALA A 77 -5.86 -23.54 7.87
CA ALA A 77 -5.32 -24.85 7.55
C ALA A 77 -6.27 -25.96 8.05
N PRO A 78 -6.55 -27.01 7.26
CA PRO A 78 -7.41 -28.11 7.68
C PRO A 78 -6.87 -28.74 8.99
N GLY A 79 -7.72 -28.82 10.02
CA GLY A 79 -7.36 -29.44 11.30
C GLY A 79 -6.77 -28.50 12.37
N THR A 80 -6.79 -27.18 12.16
CA THR A 80 -6.42 -26.23 13.22
C THR A 80 -7.55 -26.09 14.25
N PRO A 81 -7.29 -26.31 15.55
CA PRO A 81 -8.31 -26.28 16.60
C PRO A 81 -8.75 -24.86 17.00
N LEU A 82 -8.04 -23.83 16.53
CA LEU A 82 -8.35 -22.43 16.80
C LEU A 82 -9.05 -21.83 15.57
N PRO A 83 -10.28 -21.31 15.71
CA PRO A 83 -10.89 -20.50 14.69
C PRO A 83 -10.21 -19.13 14.75
N LEU A 84 -9.19 -18.91 13.93
CA LEU A 84 -8.93 -17.57 13.43
C LEU A 84 -10.07 -17.18 12.51
#